data_AF-L0IB71-F1
#
_entry.id   AF-L0IB71-F1
#
_cell.length_a   1.000
_cell.length_b   1.000
_cell.length_c   1.000
_cell.angle_alpha   90.00
_cell.angle_beta   90.00
_cell.angle_gamma   90.00
#
_symmetry.space_group_name_H-M   'P 1'
#
loop_
_entity.id
_entity.type
_entity.pdbx_description
1 polymer ?
#
loop_
_entity_poly.entity_id
_entity_poly.type
_entity_poly.pdbx_seq_one_letter_code
_entity_poly.pdbx_strand_id
1 'polypeptide(L)'
;MPTDREAFLAGDRPDDVAIYIEDDAIDDETKLEDYGDRVADGTLLVVEGEQGRNAFRAATGLDAMAFAKEAMGTEGEIAETLTDATCPEHGDGNDDDDTHDLKFIFAFSEEQNEDVGGLYAEGDVVHAYARCTCGEAYSDKWVVEE
;
A
#
# COMPACT_ATOMS: atom_id res chain seq x y z
N MET A 1 24.08 1.84 -0.22
CA MET A 1 23.15 2.24 0.86
C MET A 1 21.81 1.73 0.40
N PRO A 2 21.06 0.97 1.21
CA PRO A 2 19.71 0.57 0.85
C PRO A 2 18.89 1.84 0.57
N THR A 3 18.05 1.78 -0.47
CA THR A 3 17.06 2.81 -0.74
C THR A 3 16.03 2.85 0.40
N ASP A 4 15.30 3.96 0.55
CA ASP A 4 14.25 4.09 1.58
C ASP A 4 13.22 2.96 1.47
N ARG A 5 12.90 2.54 0.24
CA ARG A 5 12.16 1.31 -0.07
C ARG A 5 12.74 0.07 0.55
N GLU A 6 14.02 -0.23 0.31
CA GLU A 6 14.65 -1.45 0.81
C GLU A 6 14.70 -1.46 2.35
N ALA A 7 14.88 -0.30 2.98
CA ALA A 7 14.82 -0.16 4.42
C ALA A 7 13.41 -0.38 4.98
N PHE A 8 12.38 0.15 4.31
CA PHE A 8 10.98 -0.07 4.69
C PHE A 8 10.57 -1.54 4.56
N LEU A 9 10.91 -2.18 3.42
CA LEU A 9 10.63 -3.59 3.18
C LEU A 9 11.38 -4.51 4.15
N ALA A 10 12.50 -4.05 4.71
CA ALA A 10 13.26 -4.76 5.74
C ALA A 10 12.78 -4.47 7.18
N GLY A 11 11.73 -3.65 7.37
CA GLY A 11 11.22 -3.31 8.70
C GLY A 11 12.06 -2.27 9.46
N ASP A 12 13.13 -1.74 8.87
CA ASP A 12 14.04 -0.75 9.51
C ASP A 12 13.40 0.66 9.66
N ARG A 13 12.20 0.85 9.10
CA ARG A 13 11.47 2.13 9.04
C ARG A 13 10.01 1.95 9.52
N PRO A 14 9.76 1.69 10.82
CA PRO A 14 8.41 1.44 11.35
C PRO A 14 7.50 2.69 11.36
N ASP A 15 8.07 3.89 11.32
CA ASP A 15 7.30 5.16 11.30
C ASP A 15 6.94 5.66 9.89
N ASP A 16 7.44 4.97 8.85
CA ASP A 16 7.24 5.35 7.47
C ASP A 16 5.99 4.71 6.88
N VAL A 17 5.53 5.27 5.76
CA VAL A 17 4.45 4.73 4.94
C VAL A 17 4.94 4.60 3.52
N ALA A 18 4.61 3.46 2.92
CA ALA A 18 4.88 3.15 1.52
C ALA A 18 3.60 3.35 0.71
N ILE A 19 3.66 4.12 -0.37
CA ILE A 19 2.53 4.43 -1.23
C ILE A 19 2.94 4.11 -2.66
N TYR A 20 2.38 3.04 -3.22
CA TYR A 20 2.51 2.75 -4.63
C TYR A 20 1.30 3.31 -5.37
N ILE A 21 1.53 3.99 -6.48
CA ILE A 21 0.46 4.43 -7.36
C ILE A 21 0.82 4.08 -8.80
N GLU A 22 -0.12 3.48 -9.50
CA GLU A 22 0.03 3.13 -10.92
C GLU A 22 -0.05 4.41 -11.78
N ASP A 23 0.59 4.41 -12.95
CA ASP A 23 0.68 5.60 -13.81
C ASP A 23 -0.71 6.03 -14.31
N ASP A 24 -1.57 5.08 -14.70
CA ASP A 24 -2.93 5.33 -15.17
C ASP A 24 -3.89 5.76 -14.04
N ALA A 25 -3.50 5.57 -12.78
CA ALA A 25 -4.33 5.90 -11.62
C ALA A 25 -4.38 7.40 -11.29
N ILE A 26 -3.49 8.22 -11.84
CA ILE A 26 -3.32 9.64 -11.48
C ILE A 26 -3.36 10.50 -12.74
N ASP A 27 -4.22 11.52 -12.74
CA ASP A 27 -4.24 12.52 -13.82
C ASP A 27 -3.00 13.45 -13.86
N ASP A 28 -2.15 13.44 -12.83
CA ASP A 28 -1.03 14.37 -12.61
C ASP A 28 0.26 13.59 -12.18
N GLU A 29 0.79 12.74 -13.07
CA GLU A 29 2.01 11.92 -12.87
C GLU A 29 3.20 12.73 -12.33
N THR A 30 3.40 13.94 -12.90
CA THR A 30 4.55 14.82 -12.58
C THR A 30 4.63 15.28 -11.12
N LYS A 31 3.54 15.19 -10.34
CA LYS A 31 3.57 15.58 -8.93
C LYS A 31 4.09 14.48 -8.02
N LEU A 32 4.08 13.21 -8.44
CA LEU A 32 4.57 12.11 -7.61
C LEU A 32 6.02 11.76 -7.87
N GLU A 33 6.50 11.95 -9.10
CA GLU A 33 7.90 11.70 -9.47
C GLU A 33 8.88 12.56 -8.65
N ASP A 34 8.45 13.72 -8.13
CA ASP A 34 9.27 14.58 -7.28
C ASP A 34 9.40 14.04 -5.83
N TYR A 35 8.51 13.13 -5.42
CA TYR A 35 8.50 12.61 -4.05
C TYR A 35 8.92 11.13 -3.98
N GLY A 36 8.64 10.30 -4.99
CA GLY A 36 8.82 8.85 -4.94
C GLY A 36 9.76 8.26 -6.00
N ASP A 37 10.10 6.98 -5.83
CA ASP A 37 10.91 6.21 -6.78
C ASP A 37 10.01 5.53 -7.83
N ARG A 38 10.32 5.74 -9.12
CA ARG A 38 9.58 5.09 -10.21
C ARG A 38 9.90 3.59 -10.26
N VAL A 39 8.88 2.74 -10.19
CA VAL A 39 9.01 1.28 -10.14
C VAL A 39 8.01 0.60 -11.08
N ALA A 40 8.51 -0.30 -11.93
CA ALA A 40 7.69 -1.02 -12.92
C ALA A 40 6.79 -0.07 -13.73
N ASP A 41 5.48 -0.15 -13.52
CA ASP A 41 4.43 0.60 -14.20
C ASP A 41 3.83 1.72 -13.31
N GLY A 42 4.51 2.10 -12.22
CA GLY A 42 4.02 3.13 -11.29
C GLY A 42 5.13 3.84 -10.51
N THR A 43 4.75 4.53 -9.44
CA THR A 43 5.65 5.25 -8.53
C THR A 43 5.43 4.77 -7.10
N LEU A 44 6.50 4.34 -6.43
CA LEU A 44 6.52 3.96 -5.02
C LEU A 44 7.19 5.04 -4.19
N LEU A 45 6.42 5.62 -3.29
CA LEU A 45 6.85 6.65 -2.35
C LEU A 45 7.04 6.02 -0.96
N VAL A 46 8.19 6.22 -0.33
CA VAL A 46 8.39 5.90 1.09
C VAL A 46 8.71 7.17 1.85
N VAL A 47 7.81 7.57 2.75
CA VAL A 47 7.91 8.82 3.50
C VAL A 47 7.37 8.65 4.91
N GLU A 48 7.72 9.55 5.82
CA GLU A 48 7.16 9.58 7.18
C GLU A 48 5.61 9.61 7.14
N GLY A 49 4.95 8.89 8.05
CA GLY A 49 3.51 8.67 7.97
C GLY A 49 2.63 9.92 7.91
N GLU A 50 3.02 11.02 8.55
CA GLU A 50 2.30 12.29 8.40
C GLU A 50 2.44 12.90 7.00
N GLN A 51 3.64 12.85 6.42
CA GLN A 51 3.91 13.37 5.09
C GLN A 51 3.20 12.53 4.03
N GLY A 52 3.27 11.20 4.14
CA GLY A 52 2.62 10.29 3.19
C GLY A 52 1.11 10.41 3.17
N ARG A 53 0.46 10.56 4.34
CA ARG A 53 -0.98 10.83 4.41
C ARG A 53 -1.36 12.13 3.69
N ASN A 54 -0.52 13.15 3.79
CA ASN A 54 -0.77 14.42 3.11
C ASN A 54 -0.58 14.29 1.59
N ALA A 55 0.50 13.64 1.16
CA ALA A 55 0.79 13.37 -0.25
C ALA A 55 -0.30 12.51 -0.90
N PHE A 56 -0.71 11.42 -0.24
CA PHE A 56 -1.80 10.55 -0.69
C PHE A 56 -3.10 11.32 -0.88
N ARG A 57 -3.50 12.15 0.10
CA ARG A 57 -4.71 12.98 -0.01
C ARG A 57 -4.59 14.01 -1.13
N ALA A 58 -3.41 14.57 -1.36
CA ALA A 58 -3.18 15.52 -2.45
C ALA A 58 -3.22 14.87 -3.83
N ALA A 59 -2.73 13.63 -3.95
CA ALA A 59 -2.70 12.86 -5.19
C ALA A 59 -4.06 12.24 -5.55
N THR A 60 -4.67 11.52 -4.61
CA THR A 60 -5.89 10.73 -4.86
C THR A 60 -7.18 11.47 -4.49
N GLY A 61 -7.08 12.54 -3.70
CA GLY A 61 -8.24 13.21 -3.09
C GLY A 61 -8.90 12.42 -1.96
N LEU A 62 -8.39 11.23 -1.62
CA LEU A 62 -8.95 10.34 -0.61
C LEU A 62 -8.23 10.50 0.73
N ASP A 63 -8.96 10.28 1.82
CA ASP A 63 -8.36 10.24 3.15
C ASP A 63 -7.79 8.85 3.42
N ALA A 64 -6.49 8.76 3.70
CA ALA A 64 -5.79 7.49 3.89
C ALA A 64 -6.40 6.65 5.03
N MET A 65 -6.84 7.28 6.12
CA MET A 65 -7.48 6.56 7.23
C MET A 65 -8.89 6.07 6.87
N ALA A 66 -9.65 6.88 6.13
CA ALA A 66 -10.97 6.46 5.64
C ALA A 66 -10.84 5.27 4.66
N PHE A 67 -9.86 5.34 3.76
CA PHE A 67 -9.56 4.27 2.81
C PHE A 67 -9.10 2.99 3.52
N ALA A 68 -8.13 3.09 4.44
CA ALA A 68 -7.67 1.93 5.22
C ALA A 68 -8.84 1.25 5.95
N LYS A 69 -9.75 2.03 6.53
CA LYS A 69 -10.93 1.50 7.23
C LYS A 69 -11.93 0.82 6.28
N GLU A 70 -12.06 1.30 5.05
CA GLU A 70 -12.88 0.67 4.02
C GLU A 70 -12.26 -0.65 3.58
N ALA A 71 -10.97 -0.64 3.23
CA ALA A 71 -10.19 -1.78 2.79
C ALA A 71 -10.02 -2.87 3.86
N MET A 72 -9.98 -2.52 5.15
CA MET A 72 -10.01 -3.48 6.26
C MET A 72 -11.22 -4.43 6.24
N GLY A 73 -12.29 -4.06 5.52
CA GLY A 73 -13.48 -4.89 5.38
C GLY A 73 -13.30 -6.08 4.45
N THR A 74 -12.30 -6.04 3.57
CA THR A 74 -12.05 -7.04 2.53
C THR A 74 -10.61 -7.54 2.64
N GLU A 75 -10.46 -8.85 2.77
CA GLU A 75 -9.14 -9.50 2.74
C GLU A 75 -8.76 -9.78 1.27
N GLY A 76 -7.56 -9.36 0.87
CA GLY A 76 -7.00 -9.64 -0.45
C GLY A 76 -5.53 -9.99 -0.34
N GLU A 77 -4.88 -10.25 -1.48
CA GLU A 77 -3.47 -10.63 -1.52
C GLU A 77 -2.65 -9.47 -2.10
N ILE A 78 -1.70 -8.95 -1.34
CA ILE A 78 -0.82 -7.86 -1.79
C ILE A 78 0.61 -8.39 -1.81
N ALA A 79 1.33 -8.14 -2.90
CA ALA A 79 2.72 -8.56 -2.98
C ALA A 79 3.55 -7.86 -1.91
N GLU A 80 4.45 -8.59 -1.26
CA GLU A 80 5.38 -8.05 -0.25
C GLU A 80 6.25 -6.92 -0.82
N THR A 81 6.45 -6.87 -2.14
CA THR A 81 7.17 -5.80 -2.84
C THR A 81 6.39 -4.50 -2.93
N LEU A 82 5.09 -4.49 -2.59
CA LEU A 82 4.16 -3.36 -2.68
C LEU A 82 4.07 -2.77 -4.10
N THR A 83 4.29 -3.59 -5.12
CA THR A 83 4.21 -3.20 -6.54
C THR A 83 3.08 -3.89 -7.29
N ASP A 84 2.45 -4.89 -6.66
CA ASP A 84 1.47 -5.75 -7.29
C ASP A 84 0.47 -6.21 -6.23
N ALA A 85 -0.76 -6.50 -6.65
CA ALA A 85 -1.81 -6.94 -5.76
C ALA A 85 -2.90 -7.68 -6.55
N THR A 86 -3.41 -8.76 -5.97
CA THR A 86 -4.46 -9.58 -6.58
C THR A 86 -5.81 -9.19 -6.01
N CYS A 87 -6.67 -8.64 -6.87
CA CYS A 87 -8.04 -8.31 -6.48
C CYS A 87 -8.85 -9.59 -6.17
N PRO A 88 -9.48 -9.71 -4.99
CA PRO A 88 -10.27 -10.90 -4.65
C PRO A 88 -11.50 -11.08 -5.55
N GLU A 89 -12.10 -9.98 -6.04
CA GLU A 89 -13.22 -10.01 -7.00
C GLU A 89 -12.83 -10.54 -8.38
N HIS A 90 -11.53 -10.54 -8.73
CA HIS A 90 -11.06 -11.14 -9.98
C HIS A 90 -11.20 -12.68 -9.97
N GLY A 91 -11.31 -13.27 -8.78
CA GLY A 91 -11.12 -14.69 -8.53
C GLY A 91 -12.38 -15.54 -8.39
N ASP A 92 -13.46 -15.33 -9.14
CA ASP A 92 -14.58 -16.30 -9.20
C ASP A 92 -15.38 -16.20 -10.52
N GLY A 93 -14.68 -16.22 -11.65
CA GLY A 93 -15.29 -16.48 -12.96
C GLY A 93 -16.22 -15.39 -13.50
N ASN A 94 -16.12 -14.16 -12.99
CA ASN A 94 -16.82 -13.03 -13.57
C ASN A 94 -15.95 -12.40 -14.67
N ASP A 95 -16.15 -12.88 -15.89
CA ASP A 95 -15.69 -12.27 -17.16
C ASP A 95 -16.52 -11.00 -17.42
N ASP A 96 -16.50 -10.04 -16.48
CA ASP A 96 -16.87 -8.68 -16.79
C ASP A 96 -15.64 -8.02 -17.42
N ASP A 97 -15.84 -7.28 -18.51
CA ASP A 97 -14.83 -6.54 -19.29
C ASP A 97 -14.16 -5.40 -18.47
N ASP A 98 -14.29 -5.44 -17.14
CA ASP A 98 -13.61 -4.56 -16.21
C ASP A 98 -12.19 -5.08 -15.99
N THR A 99 -11.22 -4.33 -16.51
CA THR A 99 -9.80 -4.54 -16.22
C THR A 99 -9.59 -4.46 -14.70
N HIS A 100 -9.29 -5.60 -14.05
CA HIS A 100 -9.00 -5.68 -12.62
C HIS A 100 -7.53 -5.32 -12.33
N ASP A 101 -7.12 -4.12 -12.73
CA ASP A 101 -5.77 -3.64 -12.52
C ASP A 101 -5.62 -2.93 -11.17
N LEU A 102 -4.40 -2.93 -10.65
CA LEU A 102 -4.06 -2.27 -9.42
C LEU A 102 -4.01 -0.76 -9.64
N LYS A 103 -4.80 0.00 -8.89
CA LYS A 103 -4.82 1.46 -8.96
C LYS A 103 -3.76 2.09 -8.06
N PHE A 104 -3.75 1.71 -6.78
CA PHE A 104 -2.74 2.16 -5.81
C PHE A 104 -2.69 1.21 -4.62
N ILE A 105 -1.52 1.15 -3.97
CA ILE A 105 -1.30 0.49 -2.69
C ILE A 105 -0.88 1.56 -1.67
N PHE A 106 -1.50 1.53 -0.50
CA PHE A 106 -1.09 2.27 0.67
C PHE A 106 -0.65 1.24 1.71
N ALA A 107 0.57 1.33 2.20
CA ALA A 107 1.09 0.44 3.22
C ALA A 107 1.80 1.22 4.32
N PHE A 108 1.72 0.72 5.54
CA PHE A 108 2.44 1.26 6.69
C PHE A 108 2.91 0.13 7.59
N SER A 109 4.08 0.31 8.16
CA SER A 109 4.60 -0.55 9.22
C SER A 109 4.06 -0.05 10.57
N GLU A 110 3.83 -0.96 11.48
CA GLU A 110 3.51 -0.66 12.87
C GLU A 110 4.54 -1.37 13.75
N GLU A 111 5.18 -0.60 14.65
CA GLU A 111 6.19 -1.11 15.59
C GLU A 111 5.61 -2.26 16.41
N GLN A 112 6.44 -3.28 16.67
CA GLN A 112 6.10 -4.39 17.57
C GLN A 112 5.42 -3.86 18.86
N ASN A 113 4.21 -4.36 19.12
CA ASN A 113 3.42 -3.95 20.26
C ASN A 113 2.89 -5.18 21.03
N GLU A 114 3.66 -5.56 22.05
CA GLU A 114 3.37 -6.71 22.92
C GLU A 114 2.02 -6.58 23.66
N ASP A 115 1.54 -5.35 23.88
CA ASP A 115 0.26 -5.07 24.54
C ASP A 115 -0.97 -5.39 23.67
N VAL A 116 -0.83 -5.35 22.33
CA VAL A 116 -1.92 -5.67 21.39
C VAL A 116 -2.06 -7.18 21.22
N GLY A 117 -0.94 -7.91 21.24
CA GLY A 117 -0.89 -9.36 21.04
C GLY A 117 -1.14 -9.81 19.60
N GLY A 118 -0.90 -11.10 19.32
CA GLY A 118 -0.97 -11.65 17.96
C GLY A 118 0.30 -11.36 17.16
N LEU A 119 0.15 -11.08 15.85
CA LEU A 119 1.27 -10.78 14.95
C LEU A 119 2.14 -9.60 15.43
N TYR A 120 1.53 -8.61 16.10
CA TYR A 120 2.21 -7.46 16.69
C TYR A 120 3.14 -7.81 17.86
N ALA A 121 3.01 -9.00 18.45
CA ALA A 121 3.94 -9.47 19.47
C ALA A 121 5.13 -10.24 18.87
N GLU A 122 5.04 -10.61 17.59
CA GLU A 122 6.07 -11.40 16.90
C GLU A 122 7.14 -10.51 16.25
N GLY A 123 6.76 -9.31 15.80
CA GLY A 123 7.68 -8.34 15.19
C GLY A 123 6.94 -7.14 14.63
N ASP A 124 7.61 -6.35 13.80
CA ASP A 124 7.00 -5.24 13.07
C ASP A 124 5.98 -5.76 12.06
N VAL A 125 4.78 -5.19 12.06
CA VAL A 125 3.68 -5.62 11.19
C VAL A 125 3.49 -4.63 10.06
N VAL A 126 3.55 -5.12 8.83
CA VAL A 126 3.19 -4.31 7.65
C VAL A 126 1.72 -4.48 7.38
N HIS A 127 1.02 -3.36 7.34
CA HIS A 127 -0.36 -3.24 6.90
C HIS A 127 -0.39 -2.66 5.50
N ALA A 128 -0.85 -3.43 4.52
CA ALA A 128 -1.02 -2.99 3.15
C ALA A 128 -2.51 -2.91 2.78
N TYR A 129 -2.85 -1.92 1.96
CA TYR A 129 -4.21 -1.63 1.50
C TYR A 129 -4.14 -1.32 0.02
N ALA A 130 -4.84 -2.07 -0.82
CA ALA A 130 -4.83 -1.89 -2.25
C ALA A 130 -6.23 -1.51 -2.76
N ARG A 131 -6.26 -0.68 -3.80
CA ARG A 131 -7.47 -0.31 -4.54
C ARG A 131 -7.37 -0.85 -5.95
N CYS A 132 -8.36 -1.61 -6.37
CA CYS A 132 -8.50 -2.02 -7.77
C CYS A 132 -9.23 -0.94 -8.59
N THR A 133 -8.94 -0.87 -9.87
CA THR A 133 -9.67 -0.08 -10.88
C THR A 133 -11.17 -0.40 -10.93
N CYS A 134 -11.57 -1.63 -10.62
CA CYS A 134 -12.99 -2.02 -10.48
C CYS A 134 -13.69 -1.32 -9.28
N GLY A 135 -12.92 -0.71 -8.39
CA GLY A 135 -13.41 -0.02 -7.21
C GLY A 135 -13.41 -0.87 -5.94
N GLU A 136 -12.98 -2.13 -5.99
CA GLU A 136 -12.80 -2.95 -4.79
C GLU A 136 -11.58 -2.45 -3.99
N ALA A 137 -11.73 -2.41 -2.66
CA ALA A 137 -10.67 -2.03 -1.74
C ALA A 137 -10.42 -3.17 -0.77
N TYR A 138 -9.18 -3.62 -0.69
CA TYR A 138 -8.81 -4.79 0.10
C TYR A 138 -7.52 -4.55 0.85
N SER A 139 -7.32 -5.32 1.90
CA SER A 139 -6.18 -5.20 2.79
C SER A 139 -5.50 -6.54 3.00
N ASP A 140 -4.21 -6.46 3.25
CA ASP A 140 -3.37 -7.58 3.61
C ASP A 140 -2.40 -7.14 4.72
N LYS A 141 -1.97 -8.08 5.56
CA LYS A 141 -1.02 -7.79 6.65
C LYS A 141 -0.13 -8.98 6.95
N TRP A 142 1.15 -8.69 7.17
CA TRP A 142 2.16 -9.70 7.48
C TRP A 142 3.19 -9.14 8.45
N VAL A 143 3.90 -10.05 9.14
CA VAL A 143 5.03 -9.69 10.00
C VAL A 143 6.27 -9.64 9.13
N VAL A 144 7.11 -8.61 9.31
CA VAL A 144 8.42 -8.57 8.66
C VAL A 144 9.34 -9.52 9.44
N GLU A 145 9.76 -10.61 8.80
CA GLU A 145 10.74 -11.53 9.37
C GLU A 145 12.17 -10.99 9.11
N GLU A 146 12.97 -10.81 10.18
CA GLU A 146 14.39 -10.34 10.12
C GLU A 146 15.34 -11.29 9.35
#